data_AF-A0A252F4J2-F1
#
_entry.id   AF-A0A252F4J2-F1
#
_cell.length_a   1.000
_cell.length_b   1.000
_cell.length_c   1.000
_cell.angle_alpha   90.00
_cell.angle_beta   90.00
_cell.angle_gamma   90.00
#
_symmetry.space_group_name_H-M   'P 1'
#
loop_
_entity.id
_entity.type
_entity.pdbx_description
1 polymer ?
#
loop_
_entity_poly.entity_id
_entity_poly.type
_entity_poly.pdbx_seq_one_letter_code
_entity_poly.pdbx_strand_id
1 'polypeptide(L)'
;MANKWEPFDVNGSIFRPKGRLLYIEEPDFGCEGAPEKGPVYGSVVLEDKTGQRTVKIEESILFSGQMNDGMWYGMLGGTTVFVGRDRQTVYQPNEAELMWLAGL
;
A
#
# COMPACT_ATOMS: atom_id res chain seq x y z
N MET A 1 21.21 13.48 -4.47
CA MET A 1 20.19 12.74 -3.68
C MET A 1 20.10 11.36 -4.28
N ALA A 2 20.21 10.30 -3.48
CA ALA A 2 20.00 8.94 -3.99
C ALA A 2 18.56 8.82 -4.52
N ASN A 3 18.39 8.15 -5.67
CA ASN A 3 17.07 7.93 -6.21
C ASN A 3 16.34 6.94 -5.30
N LYS A 4 15.31 7.41 -4.59
CA LYS A 4 14.56 6.59 -3.61
C LYS A 4 13.92 5.33 -4.21
N TRP A 5 13.84 5.25 -5.54
CA TRP A 5 13.31 4.12 -6.29
C TRP A 5 14.37 3.11 -6.74
N GLU A 6 15.62 3.27 -6.28
CA GLU A 6 16.67 2.28 -6.49
C GLU A 6 16.35 0.98 -5.73
N PRO A 7 16.64 -0.19 -6.32
CA PRO A 7 16.54 -1.45 -5.61
C PRO A 7 17.38 -1.44 -4.33
N PHE A 8 16.88 -2.09 -3.28
CA PHE A 8 17.58 -2.17 -2.00
C PHE A 8 17.49 -3.58 -1.39
N ASP A 9 18.46 -3.90 -0.54
CA ASP A 9 18.48 -5.17 0.18
C ASP A 9 17.40 -5.20 1.26
N VAL A 10 16.66 -6.31 1.29
CA VAL A 10 15.70 -6.67 2.33
C VAL A 10 16.01 -8.10 2.73
N ASN A 11 16.67 -8.27 3.87
CA ASN A 11 17.05 -9.57 4.43
C ASN A 11 17.85 -10.45 3.44
N GLY A 12 18.82 -9.87 2.71
CA GLY A 12 19.66 -10.59 1.75
C GLY A 12 19.01 -10.80 0.37
N SER A 13 17.82 -10.25 0.14
CA SER A 13 17.12 -10.29 -1.15
C SER A 13 16.91 -8.89 -1.70
N ILE A 14 17.08 -8.73 -3.02
CA ILE A 14 16.90 -7.43 -3.67
C ILE A 14 15.41 -7.14 -3.89
N PHE A 15 14.90 -6.15 -3.16
CA PHE A 15 13.60 -5.55 -3.38
C PHE A 15 13.66 -4.49 -4.47
N ARG A 16 12.70 -4.50 -5.39
CA ARG A 16 12.54 -3.52 -6.46
C ARG A 16 11.27 -2.70 -6.21
N PRO A 17 11.39 -1.46 -5.69
CA PRO A 17 10.22 -0.66 -5.34
C PRO A 17 9.43 -0.26 -6.59
N LYS A 18 8.10 -0.36 -6.51
CA LYS A 18 7.15 0.17 -7.49
C LYS A 18 6.54 1.49 -7.01
N GLY A 19 6.23 1.56 -5.71
CA GLY A 19 5.73 2.78 -5.09
C GLY A 19 5.79 2.70 -3.57
N ARG A 20 5.29 3.76 -2.93
CA ARG A 20 5.22 3.91 -1.48
C ARG A 20 3.84 4.40 -1.09
N LEU A 21 3.23 3.76 -0.10
CA LEU A 21 2.02 4.25 0.56
C LEU A 21 2.48 5.37 1.50
N LEU A 22 2.17 6.61 1.17
CA LEU A 22 2.59 7.76 1.99
C LEU A 22 1.76 7.81 3.26
N TYR A 23 0.44 7.79 3.11
CA TYR A 23 -0.52 7.70 4.20
C TYR A 23 -1.86 7.15 3.71
N ILE A 24 -2.61 6.58 4.64
CA ILE A 24 -3.96 6.05 4.46
C ILE A 24 -4.96 7.03 5.07
N GLU A 25 -5.96 7.40 4.28
CA GLU A 25 -7.13 8.15 4.72
C GLU A 25 -8.27 7.15 4.93
N GLU A 26 -8.55 6.84 6.20
CA GLU A 26 -9.71 6.01 6.55
C GLU A 26 -11.03 6.71 6.15
N PRO A 27 -12.09 5.94 5.91
CA PRO A 27 -13.41 6.50 5.67
C PRO A 27 -13.86 7.38 6.85
N ASP A 28 -14.20 8.64 6.58
CA ASP A 28 -14.82 9.54 7.55
C ASP A 28 -16.32 9.63 7.29
N PHE A 29 -17.12 9.34 8.32
CA PHE A 29 -18.58 9.32 8.25
C PHE A 29 -19.24 10.47 9.02
N GLY A 30 -18.45 11.33 9.68
CA GLY A 30 -18.97 12.43 10.48
C GLY A 30 -19.99 12.00 11.55
N CYS A 31 -20.92 12.90 11.88
CA CYS A 31 -21.93 12.66 12.92
C CYS A 31 -23.07 11.72 12.48
N GLU A 32 -23.23 11.48 11.18
CA GLU A 32 -24.32 10.63 10.64
C GLU A 32 -24.01 9.14 10.78
N GLY A 33 -22.73 8.78 10.99
CA GLY A 33 -22.29 7.40 11.16
C GLY A 33 -22.13 6.65 9.83
N ALA A 34 -21.53 5.46 9.90
CA ALA A 34 -21.26 4.65 8.72
C ALA A 34 -22.57 4.25 7.99
N PRO A 35 -22.58 4.22 6.64
CA PRO A 35 -23.76 3.82 5.89
C PRO A 35 -24.17 2.39 6.22
N GLU A 36 -25.48 2.15 6.41
CA GLU A 36 -26.01 0.83 6.76
C GLU A 36 -25.83 -0.22 5.66
N LYS A 37 -25.66 0.21 4.40
CA LYS A 37 -25.55 -0.66 3.22
C LYS A 37 -24.61 -0.08 2.18
N GLY A 38 -23.89 -0.98 1.50
CA GLY A 38 -22.99 -0.67 0.40
C GLY A 38 -21.52 -0.67 0.80
N PRO A 39 -20.61 -0.69 -0.18
CA PRO A 39 -19.17 -0.65 0.09
C PRO A 39 -18.76 0.72 0.63
N VAL A 40 -17.94 0.70 1.67
CA VAL A 40 -17.27 1.88 2.21
C VAL A 40 -15.89 1.98 1.57
N TYR A 41 -15.47 3.20 1.27
CA TYR A 41 -14.15 3.48 0.71
C TYR A 41 -13.35 4.43 1.58
N GLY A 42 -12.08 4.07 1.79
CA GLY A 42 -11.03 5.00 2.17
C GLY A 42 -10.21 5.42 0.94
N SER A 43 -9.10 6.09 1.19
CA SER A 43 -8.12 6.42 0.15
C SER A 43 -6.71 6.08 0.59
N VAL A 44 -5.89 5.64 -0.34
CA VAL A 44 -4.44 5.49 -0.14
C VAL A 44 -3.75 6.57 -0.97
N VAL A 45 -2.98 7.41 -0.30
CA VAL A 45 -2.11 8.36 -0.98
C VAL A 45 -0.79 7.66 -1.23
N LEU A 46 -0.51 7.43 -2.51
CA LEU A 46 0.67 6.70 -2.95
C LEU A 46 1.59 7.59 -3.77
N GLU A 47 2.86 7.27 -3.74
CA GLU A 47 3.87 7.89 -4.58
C GLU A 47 4.58 6.82 -5.39
N ASP A 48 4.78 7.08 -6.67
CA ASP A 48 5.59 6.25 -7.55
C ASP A 48 6.53 7.13 -8.41
N LYS A 49 7.17 6.55 -9.43
CA LYS A 49 8.10 7.26 -10.31
C LYS A 49 7.44 8.37 -11.13
N THR A 50 6.11 8.33 -11.29
CA THR A 50 5.33 9.30 -12.08
C THR A 50 4.83 10.46 -11.21
N GLY A 51 4.75 10.26 -9.90
CA GLY A 51 4.37 11.28 -8.94
C GLY A 51 3.49 10.73 -7.83
N GLN A 52 2.89 11.64 -7.07
CA GLN A 52 1.93 11.33 -6.02
C GLN A 52 0.51 11.27 -6.59
N ARG A 53 -0.28 10.28 -6.18
CA ARG A 53 -1.69 10.14 -6.53
C ARG A 53 -2.49 9.55 -5.38
N THR A 54 -3.78 9.88 -5.33
CA THR A 54 -4.73 9.32 -4.37
C THR A 54 -5.56 8.27 -5.07
N VAL A 55 -5.65 7.07 -4.49
CA VAL A 55 -6.40 5.95 -5.05
C VAL A 55 -7.41 5.44 -4.04
N LYS A 56 -8.66 5.25 -4.47
CA LYS A 56 -9.71 4.68 -3.62
C LYS A 56 -9.40 3.24 -3.29
N ILE A 57 -9.73 2.84 -2.06
CA ILE A 57 -9.64 1.46 -1.59
C ILE A 57 -10.90 1.14 -0.78
N GLU A 58 -11.44 -0.05 -0.94
CA GLU A 58 -12.54 -0.51 -0.09
C GLU A 58 -12.03 -0.72 1.34
N GLU A 59 -12.84 -0.31 2.32
CA GLU A 59 -12.55 -0.46 3.75
C GLU A 59 -12.22 -1.91 4.11
N SER A 60 -12.97 -2.85 3.51
CA SER A 60 -12.76 -4.29 3.68
C SER A 60 -11.35 -4.72 3.28
N ILE A 61 -10.79 -4.15 2.21
CA ILE A 61 -9.42 -4.41 1.77
C ILE A 61 -8.44 -3.77 2.75
N LEU A 62 -8.68 -2.51 3.09
CA LEU A 62 -7.82 -1.71 3.98
C LEU A 62 -7.58 -2.41 5.33
N PHE A 63 -8.63 -2.97 5.93
CA PHE A 63 -8.54 -3.64 7.23
C PHE A 63 -8.37 -5.17 7.15
N SER A 64 -8.38 -5.77 5.95
CA SER A 64 -8.16 -7.22 5.78
C SER A 64 -6.70 -7.65 5.92
N GLY A 65 -5.76 -6.70 5.86
CA GLY A 65 -4.36 -7.02 5.70
C GLY A 65 -3.43 -6.15 6.53
N GLN A 66 -2.28 -5.79 5.94
CA GLN A 66 -1.16 -5.20 6.66
C GLN A 66 -0.75 -3.84 6.08
N MET A 67 -1.57 -3.26 5.21
CA MET A 67 -1.33 -1.92 4.66
C MET A 67 -1.24 -0.89 5.78
N ASN A 68 -0.16 -0.11 5.77
CA ASN A 68 0.10 0.93 6.75
C ASN A 68 0.88 2.08 6.13
N ASP A 69 0.92 3.20 6.83
CA ASP A 69 1.59 4.41 6.42
C ASP A 69 3.10 4.19 6.24
N GLY A 70 3.64 4.77 5.18
CA GLY A 70 5.06 4.76 4.89
C GLY A 70 5.60 3.45 4.32
N MET A 71 4.76 2.43 4.10
CA MET A 71 5.16 1.15 3.50
C MET A 71 5.50 1.30 2.01
N TRP A 72 6.43 0.47 1.55
CA TRP A 72 6.75 0.28 0.15
C TRP A 72 5.94 -0.87 -0.42
N TYR A 73 5.60 -0.82 -1.70
CA TYR A 73 5.15 -2.00 -2.43
C TYR A 73 6.03 -2.21 -3.67
N GLY A 74 6.26 -3.45 -4.05
CA GLY A 74 7.20 -3.78 -5.12
C GLY A 74 7.45 -5.27 -5.24
N MET A 75 8.53 -5.64 -5.93
CA MET A 75 8.88 -7.03 -6.18
C MET A 75 10.04 -7.47 -5.27
N LEU A 76 9.88 -8.57 -4.55
CA LEU A 76 10.94 -9.27 -3.83
C LEU A 76 11.00 -10.72 -4.30
N GLY A 77 12.13 -11.17 -4.84
CA GLY A 77 12.28 -12.57 -5.26
C GLY A 77 11.26 -13.06 -6.30
N GLY A 78 10.66 -12.15 -7.09
CA GLY A 78 9.62 -12.47 -8.06
C GLY A 78 8.18 -12.37 -7.55
N THR A 79 7.98 -12.06 -6.27
CA THR A 79 6.66 -11.89 -5.64
C THR A 79 6.38 -10.43 -5.34
N THR A 80 5.13 -9.99 -5.52
CA THR A 80 4.67 -8.68 -5.07
C THR A 80 4.53 -8.69 -3.55
N VAL A 81 5.22 -7.79 -2.86
CA VAL A 81 5.17 -7.68 -1.40
C VAL A 81 5.03 -6.23 -0.95
N PHE A 82 4.55 -6.04 0.28
CA PHE A 82 4.80 -4.81 1.02
C PHE A 82 6.09 -4.94 1.84
N VAL A 83 6.82 -3.84 1.95
CA VAL A 83 8.00 -3.72 2.80
C VAL A 83 7.81 -2.53 3.74
N GLY A 84 8.06 -2.74 5.03
CA GLY A 84 7.93 -1.72 6.07
C GLY A 84 8.83 -0.51 5.83
N ARG A 85 8.54 0.59 6.53
CA ARG A 85 9.36 1.81 6.54
C ARG A 85 10.81 1.57 6.96
N ASP A 86 11.04 0.51 7.75
CA ASP A 86 12.34 0.05 8.22
C ASP A 86 13.18 -0.63 7.13
N ARG A 87 12.59 -0.94 5.97
CA ARG A 87 13.19 -1.68 4.85
C ARG A 87 13.66 -3.09 5.23
N GLN A 88 13.08 -3.67 6.28
CA GLN A 88 13.43 -5.02 6.75
C GLN A 88 12.19 -5.90 6.91
N THR A 89 11.09 -5.32 7.39
CA THR A 89 9.87 -6.09 7.64
C THR A 89 9.14 -6.32 6.31
N VAL A 90 8.83 -7.58 6.01
CA VAL A 90 8.15 -7.98 4.77
C VAL A 90 6.76 -8.48 5.11
N TYR A 91 5.77 -8.01 4.35
CA TYR A 91 4.39 -8.45 4.46
C TYR A 91 3.92 -8.99 3.11
N GLN A 92 3.38 -10.20 3.13
CA GLN A 92 2.73 -10.80 1.97
C GLN A 92 1.32 -10.21 1.85
N PRO A 93 0.99 -9.54 0.73
CA PRO A 93 -0.36 -9.05 0.52
C PRO A 93 -1.32 -10.24 0.39
N ASN A 94 -2.51 -10.11 0.94
CA ASN A 94 -3.59 -11.07 0.72
C ASN A 94 -4.16 -10.91 -0.71
N GLU A 95 -5.10 -11.78 -1.10
CA GLU A 95 -5.67 -11.77 -2.45
C GLU A 95 -6.34 -10.43 -2.80
N ALA A 96 -7.07 -9.82 -1.87
CA ALA A 96 -7.76 -8.56 -2.09
C ALA A 96 -6.78 -7.39 -2.27
N GLU A 97 -5.73 -7.33 -1.46
CA GLU A 97 -4.64 -6.35 -1.58
C GLU A 97 -3.87 -6.54 -2.90
N LEU A 98 -3.61 -7.78 -3.33
CA LEU A 98 -2.99 -8.06 -4.63
C LEU A 98 -3.85 -7.59 -5.80
N MET A 99 -5.16 -7.84 -5.75
CA MET A 99 -6.10 -7.41 -6.78
C MET A 99 -6.19 -5.88 -6.84
N TRP A 100 -6.19 -5.20 -5.68
CA TRP A 100 -6.13 -3.74 -5.63
C TRP A 100 -4.81 -3.20 -6.20
N LEU A 101 -3.67 -3.77 -5.81
CA LEU A 101 -2.35 -3.41 -6.35
C LEU A 101 -2.23 -3.62 -7.86
N ALA A 102 -2.91 -4.63 -8.41
CA ALA A 102 -2.94 -4.90 -9.85
C ALA A 102 -3.78 -3.87 -10.64
N GLY A 103 -4.66 -3.13 -9.96
CA GLY A 103 -5.46 -2.05 -10.54
C GLY A 103 -4.83 -0.65 -10.46
N LEU A 104 -3.65 -0.51 -9.84
CA LEU A 104 -2.87 0.74 -9.77
C LEU A 104 -2.15 1.07 -11.07
#